data_AF-A0A1U9ZX48-F1
#
_entry.id   AF-A0A1U9ZX48-F1
#
_cell.length_a   1.000
_cell.length_b   1.000
_cell.length_c   1.000
_cell.angle_alpha   90.00
_cell.angle_beta   90.00
_cell.angle_gamma   90.00
#
_symmetry.space_group_name_H-M   'P 1'
#
loop_
_entity.id
_entity.type
_entity.pdbx_description
1 polymer ?
#
loop_
_entity_poly.entity_id
_entity_poly.type
_entity_poly.pdbx_seq_one_letter_code
_entity_poly.pdbx_strand_id
1 'polypeptide(L)'
;MHAHARPVRDRAIIYLLLGAGLRRAELVGLDLQQLEPADPDRLRQVKKARLTGVRGKGRTSRTVFLGRDARQALADYLEYERPGDAAASTGPAALFLSAASIAARHPDGRMSPRSINTIVSEIGRLHDAQMLDPDRKFGSLRPHDARHTFAFQLSQASGHNRAELERRLGHANDRYLRLYTNPPDDIAAGYVEDL
;
A
#
# COMPACT_ATOMS: atom_id res chain seq x y z
N MET A 1 10.80 16.75 -16.44
CA MET A 1 9.87 16.25 -15.39
C MET A 1 8.47 16.32 -15.96
N HIS A 2 7.72 15.22 -16.05
CA HIS A 2 6.35 15.26 -16.56
C HIS A 2 5.50 16.13 -15.62
N ALA A 3 4.75 17.10 -16.16
CA ALA A 3 3.97 18.09 -15.37
C ALA A 3 3.00 17.46 -14.35
N HIS A 4 2.64 16.20 -14.55
CA HIS A 4 1.68 15.44 -13.75
C HIS A 4 2.33 14.44 -12.79
N ALA A 5 3.67 14.35 -12.77
CA ALA A 5 4.37 13.43 -11.89
C ALA A 5 4.13 13.78 -10.42
N ARG A 6 3.90 12.76 -9.60
CA ARG A 6 3.73 12.86 -8.15
C ARG A 6 4.59 11.79 -7.46
N PRO A 7 5.92 11.88 -7.58
CA PRO A 7 6.83 10.85 -7.08
C PRO A 7 6.70 10.63 -5.56
N VAL A 8 6.35 11.66 -4.77
CA VAL A 8 6.19 11.51 -3.32
C VAL A 8 4.90 10.74 -2.99
N ARG A 9 3.80 11.05 -3.68
CA ARG A 9 2.54 10.28 -3.62
C ARG A 9 2.76 8.84 -4.04
N ASP A 10 3.42 8.64 -5.18
CA ASP A 10 3.60 7.31 -5.76
C ASP A 10 4.48 6.44 -4.84
N ARG A 11 5.50 7.03 -4.19
CA ARG A 11 6.26 6.40 -3.10
C ARG A 11 5.36 6.01 -1.92
N ALA A 12 4.52 6.92 -1.43
CA ALA A 12 3.60 6.65 -0.33
C ALA A 12 2.61 5.51 -0.65
N ILE A 13 2.11 5.46 -1.89
CA ILE A 13 1.25 4.37 -2.39
C ILE A 13 1.98 3.03 -2.27
N ILE A 14 3.22 2.93 -2.76
CA ILE A 14 4.00 1.70 -2.69
C ILE A 14 4.23 1.23 -1.26
N TYR A 15 4.65 2.12 -0.36
CA TYR A 15 4.89 1.73 1.03
C TYR A 15 3.61 1.32 1.77
N LEU A 16 2.44 1.85 1.40
CA LEU A 16 1.17 1.36 1.96
C LEU A 16 0.76 0.00 1.38
N LEU A 17 1.00 -0.25 0.09
CA LEU A 17 0.76 -1.57 -0.49
C LEU A 17 1.67 -2.63 0.14
N LEU A 18 2.96 -2.33 0.31
CA LEU A 18 3.97 -3.23 0.86
C LEU A 18 3.91 -3.35 2.40
N GLY A 19 3.73 -2.24 3.11
CA GLY A 19 3.86 -2.20 4.57
C GLY A 19 2.54 -2.33 5.32
N ALA A 20 1.40 -2.15 4.64
CA ALA A 20 0.07 -2.23 5.24
C ALA A 20 -0.83 -3.26 4.52
N GLY A 21 -0.34 -3.89 3.45
CA GLY A 21 -1.04 -4.96 2.74
C GLY A 21 -2.38 -4.54 2.15
N LEU A 22 -2.60 -3.25 1.87
CA LEU A 22 -3.89 -2.77 1.38
C LEU A 22 -4.18 -3.30 -0.04
N ARG A 23 -5.45 -3.58 -0.34
CA ARG A 23 -5.87 -3.76 -1.74
C ARG A 23 -5.90 -2.39 -2.43
N ARG A 24 -5.64 -2.34 -3.74
CA ARG A 24 -5.71 -1.07 -4.51
C ARG A 24 -7.03 -0.31 -4.34
N ALA A 25 -8.16 -1.04 -4.25
CA ALA A 25 -9.49 -0.45 -4.06
C ALA A 25 -9.68 0.09 -2.62
N GLU A 26 -9.10 -0.58 -1.63
CA GLU A 26 -9.07 -0.12 -0.24
C GLU A 26 -8.24 1.17 -0.16
N LEU A 27 -7.07 1.19 -0.79
CA LEU A 27 -6.14 2.32 -0.79
C LEU A 27 -6.75 3.59 -1.40
N VAL A 28 -7.36 3.50 -2.60
CA VAL A 28 -8.02 4.68 -3.20
C VAL A 28 -9.26 5.10 -2.44
N GLY A 29 -9.90 4.20 -1.70
CA GLY A 29 -11.10 4.46 -0.90
C GLY A 29 -10.84 5.07 0.47
N LEU A 30 -9.57 5.37 0.82
CA LEU A 30 -9.19 6.01 2.07
C LEU A 30 -9.51 7.50 2.06
N ASP A 31 -9.97 7.99 3.20
CA ASP A 31 -10.13 9.41 3.52
C ASP A 31 -9.09 9.85 4.55
N LEU A 32 -8.72 11.13 4.53
CA LEU A 32 -7.71 11.70 5.43
C LEU A 32 -8.11 11.53 6.91
N GLN A 33 -9.40 11.56 7.22
CA GLN A 33 -9.94 11.35 8.56
C GLN A 33 -9.70 9.93 9.10
N GLN A 34 -9.43 8.96 8.22
CA GLN A 34 -9.10 7.59 8.63
C GLN A 34 -7.65 7.47 9.10
N LEU A 35 -6.80 8.45 8.84
CA LEU A 35 -5.39 8.46 9.22
C LEU A 35 -5.20 9.09 10.60
N GLU A 36 -4.61 8.33 11.51
CA GLU A 36 -4.37 8.77 12.87
C GLU A 36 -2.89 8.59 13.25
N PRO A 37 -2.14 9.67 13.50
CA PRO A 37 -2.47 11.09 13.26
C PRO A 37 -2.36 11.45 11.77
N ALA A 38 -3.18 12.40 11.31
CA ALA A 38 -3.12 12.92 9.94
C ALA A 38 -2.09 14.05 9.74
N ASP A 39 -1.58 14.64 10.82
CA ASP A 39 -0.55 15.67 10.78
C ASP A 39 0.82 15.07 10.37
N PRO A 40 1.53 15.63 9.36
CA PRO A 40 2.78 15.08 8.86
C PRO A 40 3.88 14.92 9.92
N ASP A 41 4.10 15.95 10.76
CA ASP A 41 5.18 15.93 11.74
C ASP A 41 4.91 14.93 12.85
N ARG A 42 3.68 14.87 13.35
CA ARG A 42 3.26 13.84 14.30
C ARG A 42 3.34 12.45 13.67
N LEU A 43 2.93 12.29 12.41
CA LEU A 43 2.96 11.01 11.71
C LEU A 43 4.38 10.43 11.62
N ARG A 44 5.40 11.26 11.41
CA ARG A 44 6.82 10.87 11.41
C ARG A 44 7.29 10.36 12.77
N GLN A 45 6.78 10.92 13.87
CA GLN A 45 7.28 10.64 15.22
C GLN A 45 6.56 9.48 15.91
N VAL A 46 5.25 9.29 15.70
CA VAL A 46 4.46 8.34 16.49
C VAL A 46 4.81 6.87 16.19
N LYS A 47 4.96 6.04 17.22
CA LYS A 47 5.21 4.60 17.02
C LYS A 47 3.98 3.81 16.58
N LYS A 48 2.77 4.36 16.73
CA LYS A 48 1.48 3.67 16.53
C LYS A 48 0.54 4.44 15.61
N ALA A 49 0.99 4.79 14.40
CA ALA A 49 0.06 5.34 13.41
C ALA A 49 -0.82 4.24 12.81
N ARG A 50 -2.04 4.61 12.43
CA ARG A 50 -3.03 3.66 11.90
C ARG A 50 -3.98 4.29 10.88
N LEU A 51 -4.52 3.42 10.04
CA LEU A 51 -5.69 3.68 9.20
C LEU A 51 -6.89 2.96 9.81
N THR A 52 -7.93 3.69 10.18
CA THR A 52 -9.15 3.13 10.78
C THR A 52 -10.25 2.94 9.73
N GLY A 53 -11.17 2.01 9.96
CA GLY A 53 -12.33 1.84 9.07
C GLY A 53 -12.00 1.45 7.63
N VAL A 54 -10.86 0.78 7.37
CA VAL A 54 -10.49 0.33 6.02
C VAL A 54 -11.51 -0.69 5.53
N ARG A 55 -12.35 -0.26 4.57
CA ARG A 55 -13.49 -1.04 4.07
C ARG A 55 -13.04 -2.17 3.14
N GLY A 56 -13.22 -3.41 3.59
CA GLY A 56 -12.99 -4.61 2.81
C GLY A 56 -14.23 -5.09 2.04
N LYS A 57 -14.10 -6.25 1.39
CA LYS A 57 -15.24 -6.94 0.76
C LYS A 57 -16.28 -7.32 1.82
N GLY A 58 -17.56 -7.31 1.44
CA GLY A 58 -18.65 -7.79 2.30
C GLY A 58 -18.99 -6.87 3.47
N ARG A 59 -18.79 -5.55 3.33
CA ARG A 59 -19.09 -4.53 4.36
C ARG A 59 -18.27 -4.66 5.65
N THR A 60 -17.19 -5.44 5.62
CA THR A 60 -16.26 -5.55 6.75
C THR A 60 -15.32 -4.35 6.79
N SER A 61 -14.88 -3.95 7.98
CA SER A 61 -13.88 -2.88 8.15
C SER A 61 -12.83 -3.31 9.15
N ARG A 62 -11.59 -2.82 8.98
CA ARG A 62 -10.47 -3.13 9.87
C ARG A 62 -9.61 -1.91 10.13
N THR A 63 -8.87 -1.96 11.23
CA THR A 63 -7.76 -1.03 11.49
C THR A 63 -6.46 -1.63 10.98
N VAL A 64 -5.64 -0.82 10.32
CA VAL A 64 -4.33 -1.22 9.79
C VAL A 64 -3.26 -0.31 10.38
N PHE A 65 -2.20 -0.89 10.95
CA PHE A 65 -1.08 -0.13 11.50
C PHE A 65 -0.04 0.17 10.43
N LEU A 66 0.64 1.32 10.57
CA LEU A 66 1.64 1.78 9.61
C LEU A 66 3.06 1.62 10.17
N GLY A 67 3.91 0.93 9.40
CA GLY A 67 5.35 0.85 9.67
C GLY A 67 6.05 2.20 9.46
N ARG A 68 7.31 2.32 9.91
CA ARG A 68 8.09 3.57 9.84
C ARG A 68 8.16 4.15 8.42
N ASP A 69 8.47 3.32 7.43
CA ASP A 69 8.66 3.81 6.05
C ASP A 69 7.34 4.28 5.43
N ALA A 70 6.24 3.57 5.71
CA ALA A 70 4.91 4.00 5.30
C ALA A 70 4.51 5.32 5.96
N ARG A 71 4.82 5.51 7.26
CA ARG A 71 4.58 6.78 7.96
C ARG A 71 5.39 7.92 7.34
N GLN A 72 6.68 7.69 7.07
CA GLN A 72 7.55 8.73 6.50
C GLN A 72 7.10 9.11 5.10
N ALA A 73 6.90 8.13 4.21
CA ALA A 73 6.47 8.40 2.83
C ALA A 73 5.11 9.09 2.79
N LEU A 74 4.17 8.68 3.65
CA LEU A 74 2.85 9.30 3.73
C LEU A 74 2.94 10.74 4.26
N ALA A 75 3.74 11.00 5.29
CA ALA A 75 3.96 12.34 5.80
C ALA A 75 4.52 13.28 4.73
N ASP A 76 5.52 12.82 3.98
CA ASP A 76 6.13 13.62 2.90
C ASP A 76 5.10 13.95 1.82
N TYR A 77 4.23 13.00 1.45
CA TYR A 77 3.17 13.26 0.48
C TYR A 77 2.16 14.29 0.99
N LEU A 78 1.74 14.14 2.26
CA LEU A 78 0.79 15.05 2.91
C LEU A 78 1.33 16.49 3.02
N GLU A 79 2.65 16.65 3.13
CA GLU A 79 3.32 17.95 3.23
C GLU A 79 3.57 18.57 1.85
N TYR A 80 4.16 17.81 0.91
CA TYR A 80 4.76 18.42 -0.29
C TYR A 80 3.87 18.40 -1.53
N GLU A 81 3.02 17.39 -1.71
CA GLU A 81 2.26 17.21 -2.96
C GLU A 81 0.76 17.32 -2.76
N ARG A 82 0.22 16.73 -1.69
CA ARG A 82 -1.22 16.68 -1.45
C ARG A 82 -1.88 18.07 -1.33
N PRO A 83 -1.31 19.08 -0.65
CA PRO A 83 -1.99 20.36 -0.47
C PRO A 83 -2.33 21.05 -1.80
N GLY A 84 -1.41 21.01 -2.78
CA GLY A 84 -1.63 21.57 -4.10
C GLY A 84 -2.72 20.84 -4.90
N ASP A 85 -2.76 19.51 -4.80
CA ASP A 85 -3.80 18.72 -5.46
C ASP A 85 -5.17 18.87 -4.78
N ALA A 86 -5.20 19.03 -3.44
CA ALA A 86 -6.41 19.22 -2.66
C ALA A 86 -7.10 20.55 -2.94
N ALA A 87 -6.35 21.60 -3.29
CA ALA A 87 -6.91 22.91 -3.64
C ALA A 87 -7.81 22.87 -4.90
N ALA A 88 -7.64 21.86 -5.76
CA ALA A 88 -8.45 21.64 -6.96
C ALA A 88 -9.65 20.71 -6.73
N SER A 89 -9.80 20.12 -5.54
CA SER A 89 -10.86 19.17 -5.20
C SER A 89 -12.04 19.84 -4.50
N THR A 90 -13.24 19.31 -4.72
CA THR A 90 -14.46 19.69 -4.00
C THR A 90 -15.05 18.47 -3.29
N GLY A 91 -15.33 18.57 -1.98
CA GLY A 91 -15.93 17.48 -1.20
C GLY A 91 -14.99 16.81 -0.19
N PRO A 92 -15.30 15.59 0.29
CA PRO A 92 -14.59 14.95 1.38
C PRO A 92 -13.11 14.69 1.04
N ALA A 93 -12.26 14.83 2.05
CA ALA A 93 -10.81 14.81 1.89
C ALA A 93 -10.27 13.39 1.62
N ALA A 94 -10.42 12.89 0.39
CA ALA A 94 -9.76 11.67 -0.06
C ALA A 94 -8.25 11.72 0.28
N LEU A 95 -7.68 10.60 0.74
CA LEU A 95 -6.27 10.57 1.12
C LEU A 95 -5.38 10.74 -0.13
N PHE A 96 -5.62 9.93 -1.15
CA PHE A 96 -4.87 9.94 -2.40
C PHE A 96 -5.63 10.65 -3.53
N LEU A 97 -5.01 11.71 -4.05
CA LEU A 97 -5.58 12.59 -5.06
C LEU A 97 -4.89 12.41 -6.41
N SER A 98 -5.67 12.58 -7.47
CA SER A 98 -5.17 12.80 -8.81
C SER A 98 -4.45 14.14 -8.85
N ALA A 99 -3.44 14.28 -9.72
CA ALA A 99 -2.73 15.54 -9.85
C ALA A 99 -3.69 16.64 -10.31
N ALA A 100 -3.70 17.82 -9.69
CA ALA A 100 -4.58 18.94 -10.09
C ALA A 100 -4.41 19.35 -11.57
N SER A 101 -3.22 19.11 -12.11
CA SER A 101 -2.88 19.33 -13.52
C SER A 101 -3.58 18.39 -14.53
N ILE A 102 -4.33 17.38 -14.07
CA ILE A 102 -5.15 16.51 -14.93
C ILE A 102 -6.61 16.59 -14.51
N ALA A 103 -7.52 16.41 -15.47
CA ALA A 103 -8.95 16.34 -15.16
C ALA A 103 -9.23 15.13 -14.26
N ALA A 104 -9.64 15.41 -13.01
CA ALA A 104 -10.04 14.37 -12.08
C ALA A 104 -11.34 13.70 -12.54
N ARG A 105 -11.42 12.38 -12.37
CA ARG A 105 -12.64 11.61 -12.68
C ARG A 105 -13.72 11.78 -11.61
N HIS A 106 -13.31 12.15 -10.41
CA HIS A 106 -14.19 12.34 -9.26
C HIS A 106 -14.10 13.79 -8.79
N PRO A 107 -15.21 14.44 -8.39
CA PRO A 107 -15.21 15.81 -7.88
C PRO A 107 -14.32 16.02 -6.64
N ASP A 108 -14.16 14.98 -5.81
CA ASP A 108 -13.28 14.98 -4.64
C ASP A 108 -11.78 14.81 -4.99
N GLY A 109 -11.45 14.69 -6.28
CA GLY A 109 -10.10 14.50 -6.80
C GLY A 109 -9.53 13.11 -6.58
N ARG A 110 -10.29 12.16 -6.03
CA ARG A 110 -9.81 10.82 -5.70
C ARG A 110 -9.23 10.09 -6.91
N MET A 111 -8.15 9.35 -6.68
CA MET A 111 -7.55 8.50 -7.70
C MET A 111 -8.43 7.31 -8.05
N SER A 112 -8.31 6.82 -9.30
CA SER A 112 -8.95 5.58 -9.72
C SER A 112 -8.09 4.35 -9.37
N PRO A 113 -8.68 3.16 -9.14
CA PRO A 113 -7.92 1.92 -8.98
C PRO A 113 -6.99 1.61 -10.17
N ARG A 114 -7.37 2.06 -11.38
CA ARG A 114 -6.53 1.89 -12.58
C ARG A 114 -5.26 2.70 -12.50
N SER A 115 -5.31 3.92 -11.94
CA SER A 115 -4.14 4.77 -11.73
C SER A 115 -3.09 4.09 -10.85
N ILE A 116 -3.53 3.36 -9.81
CA ILE A 116 -2.63 2.58 -8.96
C ILE A 116 -1.92 1.47 -9.73
N ASN A 117 -2.63 0.76 -10.63
CA ASN A 117 -1.99 -0.25 -11.47
C ASN A 117 -0.91 0.38 -12.37
N THR A 118 -1.22 1.51 -13.01
CA THR A 118 -0.28 2.21 -13.88
C THR A 118 0.97 2.63 -13.12
N ILE A 119 0.82 3.20 -11.92
CA ILE A 119 1.96 3.62 -11.07
C ILE A 119 2.83 2.42 -10.71
N VAL A 120 2.22 1.32 -10.23
CA VAL A 120 2.97 0.13 -9.81
C VAL A 120 3.71 -0.51 -10.98
N SER A 121 3.07 -0.63 -12.14
CA SER A 121 3.70 -1.19 -13.33
C SER A 121 4.83 -0.30 -13.86
N GLU A 122 4.67 1.02 -13.81
CA GLU A 122 5.73 1.95 -14.21
C GLU A 122 6.93 1.88 -13.27
N ILE A 123 6.70 1.78 -11.96
CA ILE A 123 7.79 1.59 -10.97
C ILE A 123 8.53 0.28 -11.21
N GLY A 124 7.83 -0.82 -11.50
CA GLY A 124 8.45 -2.10 -11.87
C GLY A 124 9.30 -1.97 -13.14
N ARG A 125 8.78 -1.30 -14.16
CA ARG A 125 9.52 -1.04 -15.42
C ARG A 125 10.78 -0.20 -15.19
N LEU A 126 10.67 0.85 -14.37
CA LEU A 126 11.80 1.72 -14.03
C LEU A 126 12.86 1.00 -13.20
N HIS A 127 12.45 0.12 -12.29
CA HIS A 127 13.35 -0.76 -11.55
C HIS A 127 14.10 -1.69 -12.52
N ASP A 128 13.39 -2.40 -13.38
CA ASP A 128 13.99 -3.37 -14.30
C ASP A 128 14.91 -2.72 -15.34
N ALA A 129 14.66 -1.46 -15.69
CA ALA A 129 15.54 -0.68 -16.56
C ALA A 129 16.86 -0.27 -15.86
N GLN A 130 16.86 -0.18 -14.53
CA GLN A 130 18.04 0.14 -13.72
C GLN A 130 18.78 -1.11 -13.23
N MET A 131 18.12 -2.28 -13.27
CA MET A 131 18.68 -3.53 -12.79
C MET A 131 19.49 -4.24 -13.88
N LEU A 132 20.78 -4.40 -13.64
CA LEU A 132 21.72 -5.04 -14.58
C LEU A 132 21.60 -6.57 -14.55
N ASP A 133 21.15 -7.12 -13.43
CA ASP A 133 20.96 -8.56 -13.24
C ASP A 133 19.61 -9.00 -13.87
N PRO A 134 19.63 -9.83 -14.93
CA PRO A 134 18.42 -10.27 -15.62
C PRO A 134 17.52 -11.16 -14.74
N ASP A 135 18.08 -11.83 -13.72
CA ASP A 135 17.33 -12.70 -12.81
C ASP A 135 16.62 -11.90 -11.71
N ARG A 136 16.97 -10.61 -11.55
CA ARG A 136 16.38 -9.70 -10.56
C ARG A 136 15.40 -8.71 -11.19
N LYS A 137 14.65 -9.15 -12.20
CA LYS A 137 13.59 -8.37 -12.84
C LYS A 137 12.23 -8.68 -12.23
N PHE A 138 11.42 -7.66 -11.99
CA PHE A 138 10.04 -7.81 -11.53
C PHE A 138 9.08 -8.18 -12.67
N GLY A 139 9.39 -7.79 -13.90
CA GLY A 139 8.48 -7.92 -15.03
C GLY A 139 7.19 -7.13 -14.81
N SER A 140 6.04 -7.81 -14.93
CA SER A 140 4.73 -7.17 -14.76
C SER A 140 4.34 -7.04 -13.27
N LEU A 141 4.97 -6.10 -12.57
CA LEU A 141 4.62 -5.77 -11.17
C LEU A 141 3.19 -5.21 -11.06
N ARG A 142 2.42 -5.75 -10.13
CA ARG A 142 1.01 -5.39 -9.87
C ARG A 142 0.76 -5.18 -8.36
N PRO A 143 -0.28 -4.42 -7.97
CA PRO A 143 -0.52 -4.10 -6.56
C PRO A 143 -0.71 -5.33 -5.64
N HIS A 144 -1.21 -6.45 -6.17
CA HIS A 144 -1.36 -7.66 -5.37
C HIS A 144 -0.04 -8.37 -5.10
N ASP A 145 0.99 -8.18 -5.93
CA ASP A 145 2.32 -8.77 -5.71
C ASP A 145 2.91 -8.18 -4.41
N ALA A 146 2.81 -6.86 -4.22
CA ALA A 146 3.19 -6.17 -2.98
C ALA A 146 2.42 -6.68 -1.74
N ARG A 147 1.13 -6.96 -1.90
CA ARG A 147 0.31 -7.52 -0.83
C ARG A 147 0.70 -8.97 -0.49
N HIS A 148 1.11 -9.76 -1.47
CA HIS A 148 1.62 -11.10 -1.23
C HIS A 148 2.93 -11.07 -0.44
N THR A 149 3.83 -10.12 -0.76
CA THR A 149 5.05 -9.87 0.02
C THR A 149 4.72 -9.50 1.47
N PHE A 150 3.77 -8.58 1.70
CA PHE A 150 3.32 -8.23 3.04
C PHE A 150 2.78 -9.44 3.81
N ALA A 151 1.93 -10.24 3.17
CA ALA A 151 1.33 -11.43 3.79
C ALA A 151 2.39 -12.46 4.20
N PHE A 152 3.40 -12.68 3.36
CA PHE A 152 4.51 -13.56 3.66
C PHE A 152 5.33 -13.04 4.85
N GLN A 153 5.76 -11.78 4.83
CA GLN A 153 6.53 -11.16 5.92
C GLN A 153 5.76 -11.20 7.26
N LEU A 154 4.46 -10.94 7.21
CA LEU A 154 3.60 -11.03 8.39
C LEU A 154 3.47 -12.47 8.88
N SER A 155 3.43 -13.46 7.99
CA SER A 155 3.40 -14.88 8.36
C SER A 155 4.67 -15.25 9.13
N GLN A 156 5.84 -14.91 8.59
CA GLN A 156 7.13 -15.14 9.25
C GLN A 156 7.18 -14.47 10.63
N ALA A 157 6.82 -13.20 10.72
CA ALA A 157 6.88 -12.44 11.98
C ALA A 157 5.85 -12.87 13.03
N SER A 158 4.74 -13.49 12.62
CA SER A 158 3.69 -13.97 13.53
C SER A 158 3.83 -15.43 13.91
N GLY A 159 4.89 -16.12 13.46
CA GLY A 159 5.06 -17.55 13.66
C GLY A 159 3.96 -18.35 12.94
N HIS A 160 3.61 -17.95 11.72
CA HIS A 160 2.57 -18.58 10.90
C HIS A 160 1.17 -18.55 11.55
N ASN A 161 0.90 -17.56 12.43
CA ASN A 161 -0.38 -17.43 13.11
C ASN A 161 -1.48 -16.98 12.13
N ARG A 162 -2.30 -17.95 11.74
CA ARG A 162 -3.40 -17.76 10.81
C ARG A 162 -4.40 -16.67 11.23
N ALA A 163 -4.78 -16.61 12.51
CA ALA A 163 -5.74 -15.63 13.00
C ALA A 163 -5.21 -14.20 12.89
N GLU A 164 -3.90 -13.99 13.08
CA GLU A 164 -3.26 -12.68 12.90
C GLU A 164 -3.21 -12.26 11.42
N LEU A 165 -2.90 -13.20 10.53
CA LEU A 165 -2.95 -12.98 9.08
C LEU A 165 -4.36 -12.59 8.63
N GLU A 166 -5.39 -13.31 9.09
CA GLU A 166 -6.80 -13.02 8.77
C GLU A 166 -7.22 -11.62 9.22
N ARG A 167 -6.89 -11.25 10.46
CA ARG A 167 -7.22 -9.93 11.02
C ARG A 167 -6.57 -8.80 10.22
N ARG A 168 -5.28 -8.91 9.89
CA ARG A 168 -4.55 -7.82 9.20
C ARG A 168 -4.85 -7.73 7.71
N LEU A 169 -5.01 -8.87 7.04
CA LEU A 169 -5.31 -8.91 5.61
C LEU A 169 -6.79 -8.65 5.32
N GLY A 170 -7.68 -8.89 6.28
CA GLY A 170 -9.13 -8.71 6.14
C GLY A 170 -9.74 -9.83 5.31
N HIS A 171 -10.24 -10.86 6.02
CA HIS A 171 -10.98 -12.02 5.48
C HIS A 171 -10.39 -12.50 4.14
N ALA A 172 -9.10 -12.81 4.14
CA ALA A 172 -8.49 -13.46 2.99
C ALA A 172 -9.16 -14.83 2.78
N ASN A 173 -9.32 -15.24 1.52
CA ASN A 173 -9.84 -16.55 1.19
C ASN A 173 -9.03 -17.62 1.95
N ASP A 174 -9.71 -18.51 2.66
CA ASP A 174 -9.14 -19.61 3.44
C ASP A 174 -8.04 -20.37 2.68
N ARG A 175 -8.23 -20.57 1.37
CA ARG A 175 -7.25 -21.20 0.46
C ARG A 175 -5.92 -20.43 0.36
N TYR A 176 -5.97 -19.09 0.36
CA TYR A 176 -4.77 -18.25 0.24
C TYR A 176 -4.02 -18.12 1.56
N LEU A 177 -4.72 -18.16 2.70
CA LEU A 177 -4.08 -18.17 4.02
C LEU A 177 -3.27 -19.45 4.24
N ARG A 178 -3.80 -20.59 3.79
CA ARG A 178 -3.08 -21.87 3.84
C ARG A 178 -1.72 -21.82 3.12
N LEU A 179 -1.63 -21.10 1.99
CA LEU A 179 -0.36 -20.94 1.27
C LEU A 179 0.72 -20.24 2.10
N TYR A 180 0.32 -19.38 3.05
CA TYR A 180 1.25 -18.65 3.92
C TYR A 180 1.54 -19.35 5.24
N THR A 181 0.59 -20.13 5.75
CA THR A 181 0.74 -20.85 7.02
C THR A 181 1.29 -22.27 6.82
N ASN A 182 1.16 -22.81 5.61
CA ASN A 182 1.64 -24.11 5.20
C ASN A 182 2.16 -24.00 3.74
N PRO A 183 3.34 -23.41 3.56
CA PRO A 183 3.92 -23.22 2.24
C PRO A 183 4.28 -24.58 1.60
N PRO A 184 4.38 -24.66 0.27
CA PRO A 184 4.80 -25.88 -0.40
C PRO A 184 6.22 -26.30 0.01
N ASP A 185 6.54 -27.59 -0.15
CA ASP A 185 7.75 -28.22 0.40
C ASP A 185 9.06 -27.54 -0.02
N ASP A 186 9.11 -26.91 -1.19
CA ASP A 186 10.26 -26.14 -1.70
C ASP A 186 10.57 -24.90 -0.85
N ILE A 187 9.54 -24.18 -0.42
CA ILE A 187 9.66 -23.04 0.48
C ILE A 187 9.88 -23.52 1.92
N ALA A 188 9.25 -24.62 2.33
CA ALA A 188 9.43 -25.20 3.66
C ALA A 188 10.85 -25.76 3.87
N ALA A 189 11.48 -26.32 2.84
CA ALA A 189 12.84 -26.82 2.88
C ALA A 189 13.86 -25.71 3.21
N GLY A 190 13.64 -24.49 2.72
CA GLY A 190 14.47 -23.33 3.07
C GLY A 190 14.42 -22.98 4.56
N TYR A 191 13.37 -23.38 5.31
CA TYR A 191 13.26 -23.11 6.75
C TYR A 191 14.12 -24.04 7.60
N VAL A 192 14.57 -25.16 7.05
CA VAL A 192 15.46 -26.10 7.74
C VAL A 192 16.93 -25.70 7.58
N GLU A 193 17.28 -24.96 6.51
CA GLU A 193 18.66 -24.52 6.29
C GLU A 193 19.10 -23.37 7.20
N ASP A 194 18.15 -22.61 7.76
CA ASP A 194 18.41 -21.49 8.69
C ASP A 194 18.30 -21.89 10.20
N LEU A 195 18.20 -23.19 10.52
CA LEU A 195 18.26 -23.75 11.88
C LEU A 195 19.68 -24.20 12.26
#